data_AF-A0A6U9VYV5-F1
#
_entry.id   AF-A0A6U9VYV5-F1
#
_cell.length_a   1.000
_cell.length_b   1.000
_cell.length_c   1.000
_cell.angle_alpha   90.00
_cell.angle_beta   90.00
_cell.angle_gamma   90.00
#
_symmetry.space_group_name_H-M   'P 1'
#
loop_
_entity.id
_entity.type
_entity.pdbx_description
1 polymer ?
#
loop_
_entity_poly.entity_id
_entity_poly.type
_entity_poly.pdbx_seq_one_letter_code
_entity_poly.pdbx_strand_id
1 'polypeptide(L)'
;MTPTKRKNESGSNDDPVSKKSKTVKKKLSSTDKKNSGSINTANGEFRMLDLEDIHGKLEAVCKKVPLIPKGNFVISNDEENGEPIIDENATREWAAQMQVTLEEFNLYSCCVGTATYKWGTERSGAGDQNLNLLMSEMSSSQEQISSSVTPRLTNLLAPVVDLVIEKTVTYQQQTTNDNHNEKGDTDADNDTKQSMIEVKENHFTAKLVDPAFLSLCHKILARNAPMLRHVVLSNFHKILRAMKDFLKAQKNDQQHSRSFTY
;
A
#
# COMPACT_ATOMS: atom_id res chain seq x y z
N MET A 1 63.26 19.85 -30.45
CA MET A 1 62.86 21.28 -30.38
C MET A 1 62.63 21.66 -28.93
N THR A 2 62.82 22.94 -28.59
CA THR A 2 62.52 23.59 -27.30
C THR A 2 61.06 24.10 -27.28
N PRO A 3 60.54 24.75 -26.21
CA PRO A 3 61.08 24.99 -24.85
C PRO A 3 60.33 24.07 -23.82
N THR A 4 59.97 24.35 -22.56
CA THR A 4 59.94 25.56 -21.70
C THR A 4 59.94 25.17 -20.20
N LYS A 5 60.21 26.13 -19.30
CA LYS A 5 59.89 26.07 -17.86
C LYS A 5 58.79 27.09 -17.52
N ARG A 6 58.10 26.93 -16.39
CA ARG A 6 57.75 28.08 -15.51
C ARG A 6 57.77 27.66 -14.03
N LYS A 7 57.90 28.65 -13.14
CA LYS A 7 58.20 28.57 -11.70
C LYS A 7 57.49 29.77 -11.03
N ASN A 8 57.58 29.83 -9.69
CA ASN A 8 57.26 30.92 -8.75
C ASN A 8 55.92 30.65 -8.01
N GLU A 9 55.95 30.40 -6.70
CA GLU A 9 56.17 31.34 -5.56
C GLU A 9 54.88 32.13 -5.28
N SER A 10 54.12 31.87 -4.21
CA SER A 10 54.42 31.99 -2.76
C SER A 10 54.39 33.44 -2.24
N GLY A 11 53.39 33.74 -1.41
CA GLY A 11 53.19 34.99 -0.69
C GLY A 11 52.17 34.78 0.43
N SER A 12 52.24 35.55 1.52
CA SER A 12 51.57 35.26 2.80
C SER A 12 50.90 36.50 3.43
N ASN A 13 50.37 36.29 4.65
CA ASN A 13 50.21 37.27 5.74
C ASN A 13 48.85 37.96 6.04
N ASP A 14 48.67 38.14 7.36
CA ASP A 14 47.99 39.21 8.13
C ASP A 14 46.44 39.30 8.24
N ASP A 15 45.93 38.58 9.25
CA ASP A 15 44.99 39.06 10.28
C ASP A 15 45.67 40.14 11.20
N PRO A 16 45.02 40.80 12.20
CA PRO A 16 43.59 40.84 12.58
C PRO A 16 43.03 42.27 12.88
N VAL A 17 41.69 42.43 13.02
CA VAL A 17 41.09 43.52 13.83
C VAL A 17 39.85 43.06 14.61
N SER A 18 39.86 43.26 15.93
CA SER A 18 38.70 42.99 16.80
C SER A 18 37.77 44.20 16.97
N LYS A 19 36.46 43.96 17.15
CA LYS A 19 35.55 44.91 17.82
C LYS A 19 34.71 44.20 18.89
N LYS A 20 34.72 44.75 20.11
CA LYS A 20 33.90 44.29 21.24
C LYS A 20 32.61 45.12 21.32
N SER A 21 31.48 44.45 21.52
CA SER A 21 30.26 45.04 22.12
C SER A 21 29.85 44.18 23.32
N LYS A 22 28.99 44.70 24.21
CA LYS A 22 28.87 44.19 25.58
C LYS A 22 27.46 44.39 26.16
N THR A 23 26.94 43.37 26.85
CA THR A 23 25.60 43.33 27.51
C THR A 23 24.41 43.43 26.52
N VAL A 24 23.21 42.89 26.80
CA VAL A 24 22.52 42.65 28.08
C VAL A 24 22.06 41.19 28.24
N LYS A 25 22.09 40.66 29.48
CA LYS A 25 21.48 39.36 29.83
C LYS A 25 19.97 39.50 30.00
N LYS A 26 19.16 38.63 29.37
CA LYS A 26 17.77 38.39 29.78
C LYS A 26 17.55 36.89 29.99
N LYS A 27 17.37 36.47 31.25
CA LYS A 27 16.90 35.12 31.58
C LYS A 27 15.44 35.01 31.17
N LEU A 28 15.07 33.96 30.44
CA LEU A 28 13.78 33.29 30.64
C LEU A 28 14.05 31.80 30.92
N SER A 29 13.10 31.17 31.61
CA SER A 29 13.18 29.85 32.23
C SER A 29 12.21 28.85 31.57
N SER A 30 12.08 27.64 32.15
CA SER A 30 11.28 26.51 31.67
C SER A 30 11.71 25.99 30.28
N THR A 31 12.27 24.79 30.11
CA THR A 31 12.10 23.54 30.88
C THR A 31 10.63 23.11 30.94
N ASP A 32 10.19 22.41 29.88
CA ASP A 32 9.12 21.43 30.03
C ASP A 32 9.31 20.29 29.01
N LYS A 33 9.73 19.11 29.47
CA LYS A 33 9.79 17.89 28.66
C LYS A 33 8.44 17.19 28.79
N LYS A 34 7.43 17.58 27.99
CA LYS A 34 6.18 16.82 27.95
C LYS A 34 6.36 15.51 27.19
N ASN A 35 6.37 14.44 27.98
CA ASN A 35 6.36 13.05 27.54
C ASN A 35 5.01 12.74 26.88
N SER A 36 4.97 12.62 25.55
CA SER A 36 3.73 12.46 24.77
C SER A 36 3.57 11.04 24.21
N GLY A 37 3.54 10.05 25.12
CA GLY A 37 3.07 8.71 24.78
C GLY A 37 1.64 8.48 25.29
N SER A 38 0.90 7.62 24.60
CA SER A 38 -0.31 6.90 25.06
C SER A 38 -1.71 7.53 24.85
N ILE A 39 -2.41 6.95 23.86
CA ILE A 39 -3.80 6.43 23.93
C ILE A 39 -5.01 7.36 23.68
N ASN A 40 -5.81 6.94 22.68
CA ASN A 40 -7.26 7.08 22.42
C ASN A 40 -7.95 8.45 22.59
N THR A 41 -7.96 9.24 21.52
CA THR A 41 -9.08 10.15 21.21
C THR A 41 -10.24 9.37 20.57
N ALA A 42 -11.31 9.12 21.33
CA ALA A 42 -12.49 8.37 20.86
C ALA A 42 -13.40 9.14 19.87
N ASN A 43 -13.03 10.37 19.50
CA ASN A 43 -13.88 11.32 18.77
C ASN A 43 -13.54 11.48 17.28
N GLY A 44 -12.86 10.50 16.66
CA GLY A 44 -12.61 10.47 15.20
C GLY A 44 -11.72 11.59 14.65
N GLU A 45 -11.07 12.36 15.52
CA GLU A 45 -10.21 13.49 15.15
C GLU A 45 -8.99 13.03 14.33
N PHE A 46 -8.73 13.68 13.20
CA PHE A 46 -7.65 13.30 12.30
C PHE A 46 -6.28 13.59 12.93
N ARG A 47 -5.68 12.56 13.56
CA ARG A 47 -4.26 12.58 13.92
C ARG A 47 -3.42 12.08 12.75
N MET A 48 -2.54 12.95 12.27
CA MET A 48 -1.46 12.59 11.35
C MET A 48 -0.52 11.58 12.02
N LEU A 49 -0.12 10.52 11.29
CA LEU A 49 0.77 9.49 11.82
C LEU A 49 2.22 9.98 11.79
N ASP A 50 2.91 9.89 12.92
CA ASP A 50 4.35 10.14 13.03
C ASP A 50 5.15 9.00 12.38
N LEU A 51 6.35 9.29 11.86
CA LEU A 51 7.17 8.28 11.16
C LEU A 51 7.56 7.08 12.07
N GLU A 52 7.64 7.31 13.37
CA GLU A 52 7.89 6.24 14.36
C GLU A 52 6.64 5.35 14.58
N ASP A 53 5.43 5.94 14.57
CA ASP A 53 4.17 5.19 14.56
C ASP A 53 4.05 4.36 13.28
N ILE A 54 4.37 4.92 12.11
CA ILE A 54 4.33 4.21 10.81
C ILE A 54 5.32 3.04 10.80
N HIS A 55 6.57 3.24 11.26
CA HIS A 55 7.53 2.13 11.39
C HIS A 55 6.98 1.03 12.31
N GLY A 56 6.41 1.39 13.46
CA GLY A 56 5.81 0.43 14.41
C GLY A 56 4.66 -0.38 13.79
N LYS A 57 3.82 0.27 12.98
CA LYS A 57 2.74 -0.39 12.22
C LYS A 57 3.30 -1.32 11.14
N LEU A 58 4.25 -0.87 10.32
CA LEU A 58 4.89 -1.69 9.29
C LEU A 58 5.63 -2.91 9.88
N GLU A 59 6.22 -2.79 11.07
CA GLU A 59 6.84 -3.93 11.75
C GLU A 59 5.79 -4.97 12.22
N ALA A 60 4.58 -4.51 12.59
CA ALA A 60 3.45 -5.39 12.87
C ALA A 60 2.90 -6.06 11.61
N VAL A 61 2.78 -5.34 10.49
CA VAL A 61 2.39 -5.91 9.17
C VAL A 61 3.40 -6.95 8.70
N CYS A 62 4.70 -6.72 8.89
CA CYS A 62 5.74 -7.69 8.57
C CYS A 62 5.60 -9.02 9.36
N LYS A 63 5.08 -8.96 10.59
CA LYS A 63 4.78 -10.14 11.40
C LYS A 63 3.48 -10.87 10.98
N LYS A 64 2.61 -10.23 10.19
CA LYS A 64 1.40 -10.85 9.61
C LYS A 64 1.66 -11.70 8.37
N VAL A 65 2.78 -11.49 7.66
CA VAL A 65 3.05 -12.13 6.35
C VAL A 65 2.84 -13.65 6.42
N PRO A 66 1.86 -14.21 5.70
CA PRO A 66 1.27 -15.51 6.03
C PRO A 66 2.30 -16.65 5.91
N LEU A 67 2.29 -17.54 6.89
CA LEU A 67 3.10 -18.76 6.88
C LEU A 67 2.59 -19.71 5.79
N ILE A 68 3.51 -20.45 5.19
CA ILE A 68 3.17 -21.46 4.18
C ILE A 68 2.77 -22.75 4.92
N PRO A 69 1.66 -23.41 4.54
CA PRO A 69 1.25 -24.67 5.16
C PRO A 69 2.35 -25.75 5.09
N LYS A 70 2.42 -26.59 6.13
CA LYS A 70 3.28 -27.79 6.11
C LYS A 70 2.85 -28.67 4.94
N GLY A 71 3.81 -29.14 4.13
CA GLY A 71 3.53 -29.84 2.88
C GLY A 71 3.40 -28.93 1.65
N ASN A 72 3.53 -27.59 1.79
CA ASN A 72 3.56 -26.65 0.68
C ASN A 72 2.34 -26.80 -0.26
N PHE A 73 1.14 -26.82 0.33
CA PHE A 73 -0.17 -26.97 -0.31
C PHE A 73 -0.43 -28.32 -1.00
N VAL A 74 0.44 -29.33 -0.87
CA VAL A 74 0.16 -30.68 -1.40
C VAL A 74 -0.77 -31.45 -0.46
N ILE A 75 -1.88 -31.97 -0.99
CA ILE A 75 -2.81 -32.87 -0.30
C ILE A 75 -2.29 -34.31 -0.37
N SER A 76 -1.95 -34.74 -1.59
CA SER A 76 -1.44 -36.08 -1.91
C SER A 76 -0.56 -36.02 -3.14
N ASN A 77 0.38 -36.96 -3.25
CA ASN A 77 1.06 -37.24 -4.51
C ASN A 77 0.16 -38.20 -5.31
N ASP A 78 -0.14 -37.88 -6.57
CA ASP A 78 -0.91 -38.77 -7.42
C ASP A 78 0.01 -39.81 -8.06
N GLU A 79 -0.05 -41.07 -7.60
CA GLU A 79 0.89 -42.11 -8.03
C GLU A 79 0.69 -42.54 -9.50
N GLU A 80 -0.50 -42.31 -10.08
CA GLU A 80 -0.77 -42.65 -11.49
C GLU A 80 -0.24 -41.61 -12.48
N ASN A 81 -0.30 -40.31 -12.14
CA ASN A 81 0.08 -39.22 -13.04
C ASN A 81 1.42 -38.54 -12.68
N GLY A 82 1.94 -38.75 -11.46
CA GLY A 82 3.21 -38.17 -11.01
C GLY A 82 3.18 -36.68 -10.68
N GLU A 83 2.03 -36.01 -10.80
CA GLU A 83 1.84 -34.62 -10.35
C GLU A 83 1.29 -34.56 -8.90
N PRO A 84 1.72 -33.61 -8.07
CA PRO A 84 1.15 -33.40 -6.75
C PRO A 84 -0.23 -32.74 -6.85
N ILE A 85 -1.22 -33.28 -6.12
CA ILE A 85 -2.55 -32.68 -5.99
C ILE A 85 -2.47 -31.53 -5.00
N ILE A 86 -2.79 -30.32 -5.47
CA ILE A 86 -2.69 -29.07 -4.72
C ILE A 86 -4.04 -28.71 -4.09
N ASP A 87 -4.01 -28.28 -2.82
CA ASP A 87 -5.14 -27.64 -2.15
C ASP A 87 -5.36 -26.25 -2.74
N GLU A 88 -6.25 -26.16 -3.73
CA GLU A 88 -6.65 -24.90 -4.35
C GLU A 88 -7.30 -23.93 -3.35
N ASN A 89 -7.96 -24.43 -2.30
CA ASN A 89 -8.60 -23.58 -1.29
C ASN A 89 -7.56 -22.95 -0.35
N ALA A 90 -6.65 -23.76 0.22
CA ALA A 90 -5.57 -23.24 1.07
C ALA A 90 -4.60 -22.34 0.26
N THR A 91 -4.38 -22.65 -1.02
CA THR A 91 -3.59 -21.79 -1.93
C THR A 91 -4.28 -20.43 -2.15
N ARG A 92 -5.61 -20.42 -2.33
CA ARG A 92 -6.40 -19.18 -2.45
C ARG A 92 -6.47 -18.39 -1.14
N GLU A 93 -6.62 -19.05 0.00
CA GLU A 93 -6.63 -18.39 1.30
C GLU A 93 -5.27 -17.73 1.58
N TRP A 94 -4.16 -18.44 1.37
CA TRP A 94 -2.82 -17.87 1.51
C TRP A 94 -2.57 -16.70 0.56
N ALA A 95 -3.06 -16.79 -0.68
CA ALA A 95 -2.99 -15.69 -1.64
C ALA A 95 -3.77 -14.44 -1.16
N ALA A 96 -4.97 -14.63 -0.61
CA ALA A 96 -5.79 -13.55 -0.08
C ALA A 96 -5.16 -12.91 1.17
N GLN A 97 -4.66 -13.72 2.11
CA GLN A 97 -3.91 -13.23 3.28
C GLN A 97 -2.65 -12.46 2.87
N MET A 98 -1.95 -12.90 1.81
CA MET A 98 -0.80 -12.19 1.27
C MET A 98 -1.22 -10.84 0.67
N GLN A 99 -2.26 -10.80 -0.16
CA GLN A 99 -2.76 -9.55 -0.76
C GLN A 99 -3.15 -8.54 0.33
N VAL A 100 -3.93 -8.94 1.34
CA VAL A 100 -4.31 -8.06 2.46
C VAL A 100 -3.08 -7.51 3.19
N THR A 101 -2.04 -8.34 3.38
CA THR A 101 -0.78 -7.90 4.00
C THR A 101 -0.03 -6.89 3.12
N LEU A 102 -0.06 -7.04 1.80
CA LEU A 102 0.54 -6.10 0.84
C LEU A 102 -0.24 -4.76 0.80
N GLU A 103 -1.58 -4.79 0.83
CA GLU A 103 -2.38 -3.56 0.87
C GLU A 103 -2.17 -2.77 2.18
N GLU A 104 -2.19 -3.45 3.34
CA GLU A 104 -1.84 -2.80 4.62
C GLU A 104 -0.45 -2.14 4.56
N PHE A 105 0.54 -2.83 3.97
CA PHE A 105 1.90 -2.31 3.83
C PHE A 105 1.98 -1.10 2.88
N ASN A 106 1.28 -1.15 1.74
CA ASN A 106 1.25 -0.07 0.77
C ASN A 106 0.57 1.19 1.34
N LEU A 107 -0.55 1.04 2.06
CA LEU A 107 -1.25 2.15 2.71
C LEU A 107 -0.34 2.88 3.72
N TYR A 108 0.35 2.14 4.59
CA TYR A 108 1.32 2.73 5.52
C TYR A 108 2.54 3.34 4.80
N SER A 109 2.96 2.77 3.67
CA SER A 109 4.06 3.31 2.86
C SER A 109 3.69 4.68 2.25
N CYS A 110 2.46 4.85 1.77
CA CYS A 110 1.96 6.14 1.29
C CYS A 110 1.98 7.24 2.38
N CYS A 111 1.78 6.87 3.65
CA CYS A 111 1.88 7.82 4.78
C CYS A 111 3.30 8.31 5.05
N VAL A 112 4.36 7.66 4.55
CA VAL A 112 5.75 8.10 4.79
C VAL A 112 6.03 9.45 4.11
N GLY A 113 5.50 9.67 2.90
CA GLY A 113 5.69 10.94 2.18
C GLY A 113 5.09 12.14 2.92
N THR A 114 3.96 11.97 3.60
CA THR A 114 3.36 13.03 4.42
C THR A 114 4.07 13.16 5.77
N ALA A 115 4.38 12.06 6.46
CA ALA A 115 5.10 12.08 7.74
C ALA A 115 6.55 12.58 7.65
N THR A 116 7.15 12.60 6.46
CA THR A 116 8.48 13.19 6.18
C THR A 116 8.40 14.57 5.53
N TYR A 117 7.20 15.16 5.40
CA TYR A 117 7.02 16.49 4.83
C TYR A 117 7.58 17.58 5.76
N LYS A 118 8.36 18.47 5.15
CA LYS A 118 8.98 19.69 5.68
C LYS A 118 9.26 20.61 4.50
N TRP A 119 9.15 21.91 4.69
CA TRP A 119 9.46 22.89 3.65
C TRP A 119 10.97 22.88 3.34
N GLY A 120 11.35 23.29 2.13
CA GLY A 120 12.74 23.14 1.65
C GLY A 120 13.78 23.87 2.52
N THR A 121 13.40 24.99 3.15
CA THR A 121 14.26 25.77 4.06
C THR A 121 14.38 25.18 5.47
N GLU A 122 13.59 24.14 5.80
CA GLU A 122 13.58 23.46 7.11
C GLU A 122 14.42 22.17 7.10
N ARG A 123 15.02 21.82 5.95
CA ARG A 123 15.88 20.65 5.76
C ARG A 123 17.33 21.11 5.64
N SER A 124 18.26 20.40 6.29
CA SER A 124 19.66 20.47 5.88
C SER A 124 19.84 19.70 4.56
N GLY A 125 20.89 20.01 3.80
CA GLY A 125 21.22 19.23 2.58
C GLY A 125 21.48 17.75 2.86
N ALA A 126 21.98 17.42 4.06
CA ALA A 126 22.11 16.04 4.51
C ALA A 126 20.74 15.41 4.83
N GLY A 127 19.82 16.14 5.45
CA GLY A 127 18.44 15.70 5.71
C GLY A 127 17.67 15.39 4.41
N ASP A 128 17.90 16.17 3.35
CA ASP A 128 17.32 15.93 2.03
C ASP A 128 17.92 14.69 1.34
N GLN A 129 19.26 14.56 1.32
CA GLN A 129 19.95 13.36 0.83
C GLN A 129 19.46 12.07 1.51
N ASN A 130 19.27 12.10 2.84
CA ASN A 130 18.75 10.96 3.58
C ASN A 130 17.29 10.64 3.25
N LEU A 131 16.45 11.65 2.95
CA LEU A 131 15.08 11.39 2.48
C LEU A 131 15.09 10.77 1.07
N ASN A 132 15.92 11.29 0.16
CA ASN A 132 16.01 10.77 -1.20
C ASN A 132 16.47 9.31 -1.23
N LEU A 133 17.37 8.91 -0.31
CA LEU A 133 17.73 7.50 -0.09
C LEU A 133 16.53 6.68 0.41
N LEU A 134 15.81 7.15 1.45
CA LEU A 134 14.62 6.47 1.97
C LEU A 134 13.54 6.25 0.88
N MET A 135 13.21 7.30 0.13
CA MET A 135 12.17 7.25 -0.90
C MET A 135 12.58 6.38 -2.09
N SER A 136 13.86 6.42 -2.50
CA SER A 136 14.40 5.54 -3.53
C SER A 136 14.30 4.07 -3.13
N GLU A 137 14.71 3.75 -1.90
CA GLU A 137 14.66 2.37 -1.40
C GLU A 137 13.23 1.87 -1.17
N MET A 138 12.29 2.74 -0.81
CA MET A 138 10.86 2.41 -0.76
C MET A 138 10.32 2.10 -2.15
N SER A 139 10.47 3.00 -3.12
CA SER A 139 9.98 2.81 -4.50
C SER A 139 10.53 1.54 -5.14
N SER A 140 11.85 1.30 -5.05
CA SER A 140 12.49 0.09 -5.60
C SER A 140 11.95 -1.19 -4.94
N SER A 141 11.66 -1.15 -3.64
CA SER A 141 11.16 -2.33 -2.91
C SER A 141 9.67 -2.59 -3.20
N GLN A 142 8.86 -1.54 -3.41
CA GLN A 142 7.48 -1.66 -3.89
C GLN A 142 7.42 -2.16 -5.34
N GLU A 143 8.30 -1.68 -6.21
CA GLU A 143 8.40 -2.15 -7.61
C GLU A 143 8.74 -3.65 -7.70
N GLN A 144 9.68 -4.14 -6.87
CA GLN A 144 10.01 -5.58 -6.80
C GLN A 144 8.81 -6.44 -6.38
N ILE A 145 8.05 -6.00 -5.37
CA ILE A 145 6.84 -6.69 -4.92
C ILE A 145 5.76 -6.65 -6.02
N SER A 146 5.51 -5.47 -6.59
CA SER A 146 4.47 -5.22 -7.59
C SER A 146 4.72 -5.98 -8.91
N SER A 147 5.98 -6.11 -9.33
CA SER A 147 6.35 -6.89 -10.53
C SER A 147 6.40 -8.40 -10.29
N SER A 148 6.86 -8.84 -9.13
CA SER A 148 7.17 -10.27 -8.90
C SER A 148 6.04 -11.06 -8.22
N VAL A 149 5.26 -10.40 -7.35
CA VAL A 149 4.31 -11.05 -6.44
C VAL A 149 2.87 -10.76 -6.84
N THR A 150 2.48 -9.49 -6.95
CA THR A 150 1.07 -9.08 -7.19
C THR A 150 0.41 -9.80 -8.37
N PRO A 151 1.01 -9.92 -9.57
CA PRO A 151 0.34 -10.56 -10.71
C PRO A 151 0.00 -12.03 -10.46
N ARG A 152 0.81 -12.72 -9.65
CA ARG A 152 0.60 -14.13 -9.29
C ARG A 152 -0.55 -14.31 -8.30
N LEU A 153 -0.81 -13.29 -7.47
CA LEU A 153 -1.98 -13.23 -6.60
C LEU A 153 -3.23 -12.86 -7.42
N THR A 154 -3.13 -11.83 -8.27
CA THR A 154 -4.23 -11.38 -9.14
C THR A 154 -4.77 -12.49 -10.04
N ASN A 155 -3.91 -13.27 -10.71
CA ASN A 155 -4.33 -14.38 -11.58
C ASN A 155 -5.19 -15.46 -10.90
N LEU A 156 -5.14 -15.53 -9.56
CA LEU A 156 -5.77 -16.58 -8.75
C LEU A 156 -6.94 -16.05 -7.88
N LEU A 157 -6.87 -14.78 -7.49
CA LEU A 157 -7.91 -14.06 -6.74
C LEU A 157 -8.93 -13.36 -7.65
N ALA A 158 -8.54 -12.95 -8.85
CA ALA A 158 -9.38 -12.31 -9.86
C ALA A 158 -9.23 -13.01 -11.23
N PRO A 159 -9.61 -14.30 -11.35
CA PRO A 159 -9.60 -15.02 -12.62
C PRO A 159 -10.65 -14.46 -13.58
N VAL A 160 -10.42 -14.65 -14.89
CA VAL A 160 -11.35 -14.21 -15.94
C VAL A 160 -12.64 -15.05 -15.89
N VAL A 161 -13.78 -14.37 -15.77
CA VAL A 161 -15.12 -14.97 -15.74
C VAL A 161 -16.04 -14.29 -16.76
N ASP A 162 -16.82 -15.09 -17.48
CA ASP A 162 -17.89 -14.63 -18.35
C ASP A 162 -19.23 -14.66 -17.61
N LEU A 163 -20.05 -13.61 -17.82
CA LEU A 163 -21.43 -13.56 -17.34
C LEU A 163 -22.33 -14.31 -18.33
N VAL A 164 -22.68 -15.55 -17.99
CA VAL A 164 -23.52 -16.42 -18.80
C VAL A 164 -24.94 -16.42 -18.23
N ILE A 165 -25.97 -16.33 -19.08
CA ILE A 165 -27.36 -16.52 -18.65
C ILE A 165 -27.51 -17.96 -18.14
N GLU A 166 -27.79 -18.13 -16.86
CA GLU A 166 -28.03 -19.43 -16.24
C GLU A 166 -29.49 -19.85 -16.40
N LYS A 167 -30.40 -18.89 -16.27
CA LYS A 167 -31.85 -19.13 -16.30
C LYS A 167 -32.59 -17.87 -16.73
N THR A 168 -33.38 -17.98 -17.80
CA THR A 168 -34.46 -17.02 -18.08
C THR A 168 -35.71 -17.45 -17.33
N VAL A 169 -36.31 -16.56 -16.55
CA VAL A 169 -37.64 -16.73 -15.97
C VAL A 169 -38.59 -15.81 -16.73
N THR A 170 -39.58 -16.42 -17.39
CA THR A 170 -40.68 -15.70 -18.01
C THR A 170 -41.87 -15.72 -17.05
N TYR A 171 -42.44 -14.55 -16.76
CA TYR A 171 -43.71 -14.44 -16.04
C TYR A 171 -44.65 -13.45 -16.74
N GLN A 172 -45.96 -13.75 -16.71
CA GLN A 172 -46.99 -12.88 -17.25
C GLN A 172 -47.44 -11.91 -16.15
N GLN A 173 -47.12 -10.64 -16.31
CA GLN A 173 -47.54 -9.59 -15.40
C GLN A 173 -48.82 -8.94 -15.94
N GLN A 174 -49.91 -9.03 -15.18
CA GLN A 174 -51.10 -8.20 -15.43
C GLN A 174 -50.76 -6.75 -15.10
N THR A 175 -51.05 -5.84 -16.03
CA THR A 175 -50.97 -4.40 -15.78
C THR A 175 -52.27 -3.91 -15.15
N THR A 176 -52.26 -3.74 -13.82
CA THR A 176 -53.30 -2.97 -13.12
C THR A 176 -53.09 -1.50 -13.45
N ASN A 177 -53.87 -0.98 -14.41
CA ASN A 177 -53.90 0.44 -14.75
C ASN A 177 -54.63 1.23 -13.65
N ASP A 178 -53.96 1.45 -12.51
CA ASP A 178 -54.42 2.32 -11.43
C ASP A 178 -54.30 3.82 -11.81
N ASN A 179 -54.95 4.19 -12.92
CA ASN A 179 -55.19 5.58 -13.31
C ASN A 179 -56.31 6.18 -12.43
N HIS A 180 -56.02 6.34 -11.14
CA HIS A 180 -56.96 6.94 -10.20
C HIS A 180 -56.94 8.47 -10.30
N ASN A 181 -57.64 9.01 -11.32
CA ASN A 181 -58.31 10.32 -11.39
C ASN A 181 -58.73 10.60 -12.86
N GLU A 182 -59.89 11.15 -13.19
CA GLU A 182 -61.02 11.60 -12.36
C GLU A 182 -62.36 11.44 -13.11
N LYS A 183 -63.48 11.65 -12.40
CA LYS A 183 -64.88 11.41 -12.80
C LYS A 183 -65.26 11.72 -14.26
N GLY A 184 -65.93 10.77 -14.91
CA GLY A 184 -66.76 10.97 -16.11
C GLY A 184 -67.83 9.89 -16.18
N ASP A 185 -69.11 10.28 -16.32
CA ASP A 185 -70.28 9.40 -16.19
C ASP A 185 -70.89 9.10 -17.56
N THR A 186 -70.85 7.83 -18.00
CA THR A 186 -71.63 7.30 -19.15
C THR A 186 -71.65 5.78 -19.15
N ASP A 187 -72.82 5.19 -19.42
CA ASP A 187 -72.99 3.77 -19.71
C ASP A 187 -72.25 3.39 -21.02
N ALA A 188 -71.30 2.45 -20.93
CA ALA A 188 -70.62 1.86 -22.08
C ALA A 188 -70.29 0.39 -21.83
N ASP A 189 -70.49 -0.44 -22.86
CA ASP A 189 -70.26 -1.89 -22.84
C ASP A 189 -68.77 -2.21 -22.65
N ASN A 190 -68.40 -2.76 -21.49
CA ASN A 190 -67.03 -2.72 -21.00
C ASN A 190 -66.31 -4.07 -21.11
N ASP A 191 -65.98 -4.48 -22.34
CA ASP A 191 -65.05 -5.57 -22.66
C ASP A 191 -63.61 -5.16 -22.26
N THR A 192 -63.33 -5.14 -20.95
CA THR A 192 -62.04 -4.75 -20.37
C THR A 192 -60.96 -5.80 -20.69
N LYS A 193 -60.43 -5.76 -21.91
CA LYS A 193 -59.30 -6.60 -22.34
C LYS A 193 -58.05 -6.33 -21.49
N GLN A 194 -57.82 -7.22 -20.53
CA GLN A 194 -56.61 -7.21 -19.70
C GLN A 194 -55.35 -7.44 -20.55
N SER A 195 -54.48 -6.43 -20.65
CA SER A 195 -53.16 -6.55 -21.26
C SER A 195 -52.21 -7.32 -20.34
N MET A 196 -52.00 -8.60 -20.63
CA MET A 196 -50.87 -9.36 -20.06
C MET A 196 -49.57 -8.94 -20.74
N ILE A 197 -48.58 -8.51 -19.95
CA ILE A 197 -47.23 -8.25 -20.43
C ILE A 197 -46.35 -9.46 -20.10
N GLU A 198 -45.69 -10.01 -21.12
CA GLU A 198 -44.68 -11.06 -20.94
C GLU A 198 -43.36 -10.41 -20.46
N VAL A 199 -43.03 -10.59 -19.19
CA VAL A 199 -41.77 -10.11 -18.60
C VAL A 199 -40.75 -11.25 -18.59
N LYS A 200 -39.53 -10.97 -19.03
CA LYS A 200 -38.41 -11.92 -19.12
C LYS A 200 -37.25 -11.45 -18.26
N GLU A 201 -37.09 -12.07 -17.10
CA GLU A 201 -35.95 -11.85 -16.22
C GLU A 201 -34.83 -12.85 -16.55
N ASN A 202 -33.60 -12.36 -16.75
CA ASN A 202 -32.43 -13.21 -16.97
C ASN A 202 -31.57 -13.23 -15.70
N HIS A 203 -31.43 -14.40 -15.08
CA HIS A 203 -30.42 -14.61 -14.04
C HIS A 203 -29.09 -14.96 -14.72
N PHE A 204 -28.05 -14.23 -14.36
CA PHE A 204 -26.69 -14.40 -14.87
C PHE A 204 -25.81 -15.06 -13.81
N THR A 205 -24.91 -15.94 -14.24
CA THR A 205 -23.92 -16.60 -13.39
C THR A 205 -22.52 -16.40 -13.96
N ALA A 206 -21.52 -16.28 -13.09
CA ALA A 206 -20.13 -16.10 -13.48
C ALA A 206 -19.49 -17.47 -13.76
N LYS A 207 -19.25 -17.81 -15.04
CA LYS A 207 -18.52 -19.02 -15.43
C LYS A 207 -17.06 -18.69 -15.69
N LEU A 208 -16.16 -19.52 -15.19
CA LEU A 208 -14.73 -19.35 -15.38
C LEU A 208 -14.35 -19.67 -16.83
N VAL A 209 -13.58 -18.78 -17.47
CA VAL A 209 -13.27 -18.89 -18.91
C VAL A 209 -12.24 -20.00 -19.19
N ASP A 210 -11.23 -20.15 -18.32
CA ASP A 210 -10.22 -21.20 -18.43
C ASP A 210 -9.90 -21.84 -17.06
N PRO A 211 -10.56 -22.97 -16.72
CA PRO A 211 -10.27 -23.73 -15.50
C PRO A 211 -8.86 -24.35 -15.47
N ALA A 212 -8.29 -24.68 -16.63
CA ALA A 212 -6.97 -25.30 -16.71
C ALA A 212 -5.87 -24.28 -16.41
N PHE A 213 -6.00 -23.05 -16.92
CA PHE A 213 -5.13 -21.93 -16.55
C PHE A 213 -5.21 -21.59 -15.06
N LEU A 214 -6.41 -21.64 -14.45
CA LEU A 214 -6.54 -21.38 -13.02
C LEU A 214 -5.86 -22.47 -12.18
N SER A 215 -6.06 -23.76 -12.49
CA SER A 215 -5.36 -24.85 -11.77
C SER A 215 -3.84 -24.82 -12.00
N LEU A 216 -3.39 -24.43 -13.20
CA LEU A 216 -1.98 -24.13 -13.46
C LEU A 216 -1.47 -22.96 -12.60
N CYS A 217 -2.27 -21.90 -12.40
CA CYS A 217 -1.92 -20.80 -11.49
C CYS A 217 -1.83 -21.27 -10.03
N HIS A 218 -2.71 -22.16 -9.56
CA HIS A 218 -2.60 -22.77 -8.22
C HIS A 218 -1.29 -23.56 -8.09
N LYS A 219 -0.98 -24.45 -9.04
CA LYS A 219 0.29 -25.21 -9.06
C LYS A 219 1.52 -24.30 -9.09
N ILE A 220 1.50 -23.25 -9.92
CA ILE A 220 2.58 -22.26 -10.01
C ILE A 220 2.70 -21.44 -8.72
N LEU A 221 1.60 -21.02 -8.09
CA LEU A 221 1.66 -20.24 -6.85
C LEU A 221 2.19 -21.09 -5.70
N ALA A 222 1.62 -22.29 -5.51
CA ALA A 222 2.06 -23.25 -4.49
C ALA A 222 3.56 -23.53 -4.59
N ARG A 223 4.07 -23.89 -5.78
CA ARG A 223 5.50 -24.19 -5.98
C ARG A 223 6.42 -23.00 -5.68
N ASN A 224 5.97 -21.77 -5.96
CA ASN A 224 6.79 -20.57 -5.80
C ASN A 224 6.59 -19.83 -4.46
N ALA A 225 5.58 -20.19 -3.66
CA ALA A 225 5.22 -19.51 -2.42
C ALA A 225 6.40 -19.26 -1.46
N PRO A 226 7.37 -20.20 -1.26
CA PRO A 226 8.55 -19.93 -0.42
C PRO A 226 9.40 -18.75 -0.92
N MET A 227 9.60 -18.64 -2.24
CA MET A 227 10.36 -17.55 -2.84
C MET A 227 9.59 -16.24 -2.81
N LEU A 228 8.27 -16.27 -3.09
CA LEU A 228 7.42 -15.07 -3.04
C LEU A 228 7.36 -14.50 -1.62
N ARG A 229 7.18 -15.35 -0.60
CA ARG A 229 7.23 -14.95 0.81
C ARG A 229 8.58 -14.35 1.19
N HIS A 230 9.69 -14.89 0.66
CA HIS A 230 11.02 -14.35 0.88
C HIS A 230 11.20 -12.97 0.22
N VAL A 231 10.73 -12.78 -1.03
CA VAL A 231 10.77 -11.49 -1.73
C VAL A 231 10.00 -10.41 -0.97
N VAL A 232 8.80 -10.73 -0.46
CA VAL A 232 8.01 -9.80 0.37
C VAL A 232 8.75 -9.44 1.66
N LEU A 233 9.19 -10.44 2.45
CA LEU A 233 9.86 -10.20 3.73
C LEU A 233 11.19 -9.44 3.59
N SER A 234 12.01 -9.79 2.60
CA SER A 234 13.29 -9.10 2.37
C SER A 234 13.08 -7.63 2.00
N ASN A 235 12.07 -7.32 1.19
CA ASN A 235 11.72 -5.94 0.85
C ASN A 235 11.07 -5.18 2.02
N PHE A 236 10.22 -5.82 2.82
CA PHE A 236 9.66 -5.25 4.05
C PHE A 236 10.77 -4.91 5.06
N HIS A 237 11.72 -5.83 5.30
CA HIS A 237 12.85 -5.59 6.19
C HIS A 237 13.80 -4.50 5.66
N LYS A 238 13.98 -4.40 4.33
CA LYS A 238 14.75 -3.35 3.67
C LYS A 238 14.14 -1.96 3.91
N ILE A 239 12.82 -1.80 3.73
CA ILE A 239 12.10 -0.55 4.03
C ILE A 239 12.18 -0.20 5.53
N LEU A 240 11.88 -1.16 6.42
CA LEU A 240 11.97 -0.93 7.87
C LEU A 240 13.37 -0.46 8.30
N ARG A 241 14.43 -1.04 7.71
CA ARG A 241 15.81 -0.60 7.94
C ARG A 241 16.07 0.81 7.41
N ALA A 242 15.64 1.13 6.19
CA ALA A 242 15.79 2.47 5.60
C ALA A 242 15.10 3.54 6.47
N MET A 243 13.87 3.29 6.92
CA MET A 243 13.14 4.18 7.83
C MET A 243 13.88 4.35 9.17
N LYS A 244 14.39 3.26 9.74
CA LYS A 244 15.13 3.27 11.01
C LYS A 244 16.47 4.01 10.91
N ASP A 245 17.13 3.93 9.77
CA ASP A 245 18.41 4.63 9.53
C ASP A 245 18.16 6.12 9.20
N PHE A 246 17.09 6.47 8.48
CA PHE A 246 16.62 7.85 8.34
C PHE A 246 16.25 8.50 9.68
N LEU A 247 15.52 7.79 10.55
CA LEU A 247 15.15 8.26 11.90
C LEU A 247 16.37 8.54 12.78
N LYS A 248 17.48 7.81 12.62
CA LYS A 248 18.77 8.12 13.27
C LYS A 248 19.40 9.38 12.67
N ALA A 249 19.45 9.49 11.34
CA ALA A 249 20.04 10.63 10.65
C ALA A 249 19.35 11.94 11.05
N GLN A 250 18.01 11.97 11.09
CA GLN A 250 17.23 13.13 11.54
C GLN A 250 17.54 13.51 13.00
N LYS A 251 17.76 12.53 13.90
CA LYS A 251 18.11 12.79 15.31
C LYS A 251 19.52 13.34 15.50
N ASN A 252 20.44 13.08 14.57
CA ASN A 252 21.78 13.66 14.55
C ASN A 252 21.75 15.09 13.97
N ASP A 253 21.03 15.30 12.87
CA ASP A 253 20.86 16.60 12.20
C ASP A 253 20.30 17.67 13.16
N GLN A 254 19.31 17.29 13.99
CA GLN A 254 18.73 18.13 15.04
C GLN A 254 19.68 18.50 16.19
N GLN A 255 20.84 17.85 16.33
CA GLN A 255 21.85 18.21 17.33
C GLN A 255 22.80 19.29 16.80
N HIS A 256 23.16 19.23 15.52
CA HIS A 256 24.10 20.17 14.90
C HIS A 256 23.46 21.54 14.58
N SER A 257 22.16 21.60 14.30
CA SER A 257 21.45 22.85 13.98
C SER A 257 21.36 23.86 15.13
N ARG A 258 21.78 23.49 16.36
CA ARG A 258 21.71 24.35 17.56
C ARG A 258 22.93 25.24 17.80
N SER A 259 23.92 25.27 16.90
CA SER A 259 25.22 25.91 17.14
C SER A 259 25.60 27.05 16.18
N PHE A 260 24.62 27.80 15.66
CA PHE A 260 24.86 29.08 14.98
C PHE A 260 24.17 30.24 15.71
N THR A 261 24.73 30.62 16.86
CA THR A 261 24.54 31.97 17.43
C THR A 261 25.50 32.93 16.74
N TYR A 262 24.95 33.84 15.94
CA TYR A 262 25.60 35.09 15.52
C TYR A 262 25.75 36.05 16.72
#